data_AF-A0A8C2FHC4-F1
#
_entry.id   AF-A0A8C2FHC4-F1
#
_cell.length_a   1.000
_cell.length_b   1.000
_cell.length_c   1.000
_cell.angle_alpha   90.00
_cell.angle_beta   90.00
_cell.angle_gamma   90.00
#
_symmetry.space_group_name_H-M   'P 1'
#
loop_
_entity.id
_entity.type
_entity.pdbx_description
1 polymer ?
#
loop_
_entity_poly.entity_id
_entity_poly.type
_entity_poly.pdbx_seq_one_letter_code
_entity_poly.pdbx_strand_id
1 'polypeptide(L)' 'MTTHEFFVDMTCEGCSGAVTRVLNKLDVKFDIDLPNKKVFIESDKDTDVLLETL' A
#
# COMPACT_ATOMS: atom_id res chain seq x y z
N MET A 1 -1.28 12.10 -11.04
CA MET A 1 -1.42 11.10 -9.99
C MET A 1 -2.44 10.06 -10.39
N THR A 2 -1.98 8.82 -10.51
CA THR A 2 -2.84 7.64 -10.73
C THR A 2 -2.98 6.87 -9.43
N THR A 3 -4.12 6.21 -9.25
CA THR A 3 -4.32 5.28 -8.13
C THR A 3 -3.95 3.88 -8.58
N HIS A 4 -3.03 3.25 -7.85
CA HIS A 4 -2.59 1.87 -8.05
C HIS A 4 -3.25 0.98 -7.00
N GLU A 5 -3.83 -0.14 -7.42
CA GLU A 5 -4.47 -1.12 -6.53
C GLU A 5 -3.58 -2.36 -6.39
N PHE A 6 -3.27 -2.75 -5.16
CA PHE A 6 -2.51 -3.94 -4.83
C PHE A 6 -3.30 -4.86 -3.89
N PHE A 7 -3.19 -6.16 -4.13
CA PHE A 7 -3.64 -7.17 -3.19
C PHE A 7 -2.46 -7.57 -2.29
N VAL A 8 -2.61 -7.39 -0.98
CA VAL A 8 -1.56 -7.66 0.01
C VAL A 8 -2.13 -8.56 1.08
N ASP A 9 -1.50 -9.70 1.36
CA ASP A 9 -2.01 -10.70 2.30
C ASP A 9 -1.86 -10.26 3.76
N MET A 10 -2.71 -9.31 4.16
CA MET A 10 -2.80 -8.80 5.52
C MET A 10 -3.76 -9.67 6.33
N THR A 11 -3.27 -10.28 7.40
CA THR A 11 -4.07 -11.21 8.23
C THR A 11 -4.58 -10.57 9.52
N CYS A 12 -4.00 -9.44 9.94
CA CYS A 12 -4.41 -8.69 11.11
C CYS A 12 -3.99 -7.21 11.01
N GLU A 13 -4.41 -6.39 11.97
CA GLU A 13 -4.02 -4.97 12.09
C GLU A 13 -2.50 -4.76 12.20
N GLY A 14 -1.77 -5.78 12.68
CA GLY A 14 -0.31 -5.76 12.69
C GLY A 14 0.29 -5.75 11.28
N CYS A 15 -0.28 -6.51 10.34
CA CYS A 15 0.15 -6.56 8.94
C CYS A 15 -0.16 -5.23 8.22
N SER A 16 -1.38 -4.71 8.38
CA SER A 16 -1.73 -3.40 7.79
C SER A 16 -0.92 -2.26 8.41
N GLY A 17 -0.56 -2.36 9.69
CA GLY A 17 0.37 -1.45 10.36
C GLY A 17 1.79 -1.52 9.78
N ALA A 18 2.26 -2.70 9.37
CA ALA A 18 3.55 -2.85 8.69
C ALA A 18 3.52 -2.16 7.31
N VAL A 19 2.48 -2.42 6.50
CA VAL A 19 2.28 -1.75 5.20
C VAL A 19 2.24 -0.23 5.34
N THR A 20 1.44 0.28 6.28
CA THR A 20 1.36 1.72 6.62
C THR A 20 2.74 2.32 6.90
N ARG A 21 3.58 1.63 7.68
CA ARG A 21 4.92 2.12 8.04
C ARG A 21 5.84 2.23 6.83
N VAL A 22 5.76 1.29 5.88
CA VAL A 22 6.62 1.34 4.69
C VAL A 22 6.13 2.40 3.72
N LEU A 23 4.83 2.49 3.47
CA LEU A 23 4.24 3.52 2.59
C LEU A 23 4.46 4.95 3.11
N ASN A 24 4.40 5.16 4.42
CA ASN A 24 4.78 6.45 5.01
C ASN A 24 6.24 6.83 4.75
N LYS A 25 7.16 5.86 4.61
CA LYS A 25 8.57 6.15 4.25
C LYS A 25 8.71 6.54 2.77
N LEU A 26 7.80 6.09 1.91
CA LEU A 26 7.77 6.48 0.50
C LEU A 26 7.15 7.87 0.26
N ASP A 27 6.53 8.46 1.29
CA ASP A 27 5.83 9.75 1.22
C ASP A 27 4.76 9.76 0.12
N VAL A 28 3.90 8.74 0.12
CA VAL A 28 2.76 8.60 -0.81
C VAL A 28 1.44 8.67 -0.05
N LYS A 29 0.38 9.07 -0.75
CA LYS A 29 -0.99 8.99 -0.22
C LYS A 29 -1.55 7.61 -0.48
N PHE A 30 -2.18 7.00 0.52
CA PHE A 30 -2.72 5.65 0.39
C PHE A 30 -3.95 5.42 1.27
N ASP A 31 -4.70 4.37 0.93
CA ASP A 31 -5.81 3.82 1.72
C ASP A 31 -5.64 2.29 1.84
N ILE A 32 -6.03 1.73 3.00
CA ILE A 32 -5.93 0.29 3.28
C ILE A 32 -7.29 -0.27 3.62
N ASP A 33 -7.73 -1.23 2.83
CA ASP A 33 -8.93 -2.04 3.07
C ASP A 33 -8.48 -3.43 3.56
N LEU A 34 -8.32 -3.56 4.89
CA LEU A 34 -7.94 -4.80 5.54
C LEU A 34 -8.96 -5.94 5.31
N PRO A 35 -10.29 -5.73 5.44
CA PRO A 35 -11.28 -6.76 5.14
C PRO A 35 -11.15 -7.37 3.74
N ASN A 36 -10.83 -6.56 2.72
CA ASN A 36 -10.68 -7.02 1.34
C ASN A 36 -9.22 -7.26 0.92
N LYS A 37 -8.25 -7.08 1.84
CA LYS A 37 -6.81 -7.23 1.60
C LYS A 37 -6.29 -6.36 0.45
N LYS A 38 -6.80 -5.12 0.36
CA LYS A 38 -6.42 -4.17 -0.68
C LYS A 38 -5.67 -2.97 -0.14
N VAL A 39 -4.74 -2.46 -0.94
CA VAL A 39 -4.01 -1.22 -0.71
C VAL A 39 -4.16 -0.36 -1.97
N PHE A 40 -4.61 0.88 -1.79
CA PHE A 40 -4.74 1.86 -2.87
C PHE A 40 -3.67 2.94 -2.67
N ILE A 41 -2.81 3.17 -3.66
CA ILE A 41 -1.72 4.14 -3.57
C ILE A 41 -1.90 5.19 -4.65
N GLU A 42 -2.03 6.45 -4.27
CA GLU A 42 -2.06 7.60 -5.17
C GLU A 42 -0.62 8.11 -5.36
N SER A 43 -0.04 7.87 -6.53
CA SER A 43 1.36 8.22 -6.84
C SER A 43 1.62 8.32 -8.33
N ASP A 44 2.60 9.15 -8.71
CA ASP A 44 3.17 9.20 -10.07
C ASP A 44 4.42 8.29 -10.20
N LYS A 45 4.80 7.57 -9.13
CA LYS A 45 5.88 6.58 -9.17
C LYS A 45 5.48 5.39 -10.05
N ASP A 46 6.50 4.73 -10.60
CA ASP A 46 6.34 3.50 -11.35
C ASP A 46 5.73 2.40 -10.47
N THR A 47 4.84 1.59 -11.05
CA THR A 47 4.17 0.49 -10.36
C THR A 47 5.17 -0.52 -9.79
N ASP A 48 6.31 -0.77 -10.46
CA ASP A 48 7.35 -1.69 -9.99
C ASP A 48 7.99 -1.19 -8.68
N VAL A 49 8.24 0.12 -8.58
CA VAL A 49 8.77 0.75 -7.36
C VAL A 49 7.78 0.63 -6.19
N LEU A 50 6.49 0.78 -6.48
CA LEU A 50 5.44 0.60 -5.48
C LEU A 50 5.31 -0.86 -5.05
N LEU A 51 5.45 -1.80 -5.98
CA LEU A 51 5.37 -3.24 -5.72
C LEU A 51 6.55 -3.74 -4.89
N GLU A 52 7.79 -3.31 -5.17
CA GLU A 52 8.99 -3.68 -4.40
C GLU A 52 8.92 -3.26 -2.91
N THR A 53 8.02 -2.32 -2.60
CA THR A 53 7.84 -1.76 -1.26
C THR A 53 6.85 -2.58 -0.42
N LEU A 54 5.94 -3.31 -1.06
CA LEU A 54 4.84 -4.05 -0.42
C LEU A 54 5.21 -5.51 -0.15
#